data_AF-A0A957M3P7-F1
#
_entry.id   AF-A0A957M3P7-F1
#
_cell.length_a   1.000
_cell.length_b   1.000
_cell.length_c   1.000
_cell.angle_alpha   90.00
_cell.angle_beta   90.00
_cell.angle_gamma   90.00
#
_symmetry.space_group_name_H-M   'P 1'
#
loop_
_entity.id
_entity.type
_entity.pdbx_description
1 polymer ?
#
loop_
_entity_poly.entity_id
_entity_poly.type
_entity_poly.pdbx_seq_one_letter_code
_entity_poly.pdbx_strand_id
1 'polypeptide(L)'
;MNRQRKQSSSRPARPPLRWTGILFAAAVNTLLVSAVQVLLNAAGLGLSFELFATMIAPLAAGVITALYVKQRGGMHATLGGLLSIPLVTYFAFGGIWQFGVLAGAFCGLAGTITEILTRSRQ
;
A
#
# COMPACT_ATOMS: atom_id res chain seq x y z
N MET A 1 22.90 -41.11 -28.18
CA MET A 1 23.65 -39.83 -28.28
C MET A 1 22.78 -38.83 -29.04
N ASN A 2 22.70 -37.53 -28.78
CA ASN A 2 23.06 -36.61 -27.71
C ASN A 2 22.58 -35.23 -28.25
N ARG A 3 22.22 -34.29 -27.37
CA ARG A 3 21.85 -32.87 -27.68
C ARG A 3 20.40 -32.58 -28.10
N GLN A 4 19.52 -32.45 -27.11
CA GLN A 4 18.67 -31.25 -27.08
C GLN A 4 19.03 -30.45 -25.82
N ARG A 5 19.68 -29.31 -26.09
CA ARG A 5 20.10 -28.34 -25.10
C ARG A 5 18.87 -27.91 -24.30
N LYS A 6 18.97 -27.99 -22.97
CA LYS A 6 18.16 -27.24 -22.02
C LYS A 6 18.02 -25.80 -22.51
N GLN A 7 16.88 -25.46 -23.10
CA GLN A 7 16.41 -24.08 -23.14
C GLN A 7 15.88 -23.78 -21.74
N SER A 8 16.79 -23.45 -20.82
CA SER A 8 16.40 -22.68 -19.64
C SER A 8 15.96 -21.32 -20.18
N SER A 9 14.67 -21.13 -20.37
CA SER A 9 14.10 -19.83 -20.64
C SER A 9 14.48 -18.93 -19.46
N SER A 10 15.49 -18.10 -19.68
CA SER A 10 15.87 -17.03 -18.76
C SER A 10 14.72 -16.03 -18.78
N ARG A 11 13.66 -16.31 -18.00
CA ARG A 11 12.65 -15.30 -17.66
C ARG A 11 13.43 -14.08 -17.20
N PRO A 12 13.15 -12.87 -17.73
CA PRO A 12 13.82 -11.67 -17.27
C PRO A 12 13.70 -11.62 -15.74
N ALA A 13 14.84 -11.48 -15.06
CA ALA A 13 14.90 -11.47 -13.62
C ALA A 13 13.94 -10.39 -13.12
N ARG A 14 12.89 -10.79 -12.40
CA ARG A 14 11.91 -9.83 -11.88
C ARG A 14 12.67 -8.83 -11.00
N PRO A 15 12.43 -7.52 -11.16
CA PRO A 15 13.16 -6.50 -10.40
C PRO A 15 13.04 -6.78 -8.89
N PRO A 16 14.13 -6.56 -8.12
CA PRO A 16 14.16 -6.86 -6.69
C PRO A 16 13.23 -5.91 -5.92
N LEU A 17 12.73 -6.38 -4.78
CA LEU A 17 11.99 -5.55 -3.83
C LEU A 17 12.94 -4.53 -3.23
N ARG A 18 12.55 -3.25 -3.23
CA ARG A 18 13.36 -2.15 -2.70
C ARG A 18 12.78 -1.76 -1.36
N TRP A 19 13.60 -1.83 -0.30
CA TRP A 19 13.22 -1.39 1.04
C TRP A 19 12.71 0.05 1.07
N THR A 20 13.29 0.92 0.25
CA THR A 20 12.84 2.31 0.11
C THR A 20 11.38 2.43 -0.31
N GLY A 21 10.88 1.55 -1.18
CA GLY A 21 9.48 1.54 -1.60
C GLY A 21 8.53 1.05 -0.50
N ILE A 22 8.98 0.10 0.32
CA ILE A 22 8.21 -0.41 1.46
C ILE A 22 8.10 0.66 2.55
N LEU A 23 9.21 1.31 2.88
CA LEU A 23 9.24 2.40 3.87
C LEU A 23 8.43 3.61 3.40
N PHE A 24 8.52 3.95 2.11
CA PHE A 24 7.69 4.99 1.51
C PHE A 24 6.19 4.67 1.65
N ALA A 25 5.81 3.44 1.29
CA ALA A 25 4.42 2.99 1.39
C ALA A 25 3.90 3.06 2.84
N ALA A 26 4.71 2.62 3.81
CA ALA A 26 4.36 2.71 5.21
C ALA A 26 4.20 4.17 5.67
N ALA A 27 5.16 5.03 5.33
CA ALA A 27 5.15 6.43 5.72
C ALA A 27 3.96 7.19 5.11
N VAL A 28 3.71 7.02 3.81
CA VAL A 28 2.58 7.67 3.11
C VAL A 28 1.26 7.19 3.69
N ASN A 29 1.10 5.88 3.91
CA ASN A 29 -0.13 5.36 4.51
C ASN A 29 -0.36 5.94 5.91
N THR A 30 0.66 5.92 6.77
CA THR A 30 0.56 6.49 8.12
C THR A 30 0.25 7.98 8.10
N LEU A 31 0.93 8.76 7.26
CA LEU A 31 0.72 10.20 7.16
C LEU A 31 -0.67 10.56 6.65
N LEU A 32 -1.13 9.93 5.57
CA LEU A 32 -2.44 10.25 4.98
C LEU A 32 -3.58 9.86 5.93
N VAL A 33 -3.52 8.67 6.52
CA VAL A 33 -4.54 8.20 7.46
C VAL A 33 -4.60 9.11 8.69
N SER A 34 -3.44 9.44 9.27
CA SER A 34 -3.37 10.31 10.45
C SER A 34 -3.83 11.74 10.12
N ALA A 35 -3.44 12.29 8.97
CA ALA A 35 -3.84 13.62 8.54
C ALA A 35 -5.36 13.72 8.32
N VAL A 36 -5.96 12.72 7.65
CA VAL A 36 -7.41 12.66 7.46
C VAL A 36 -8.11 12.53 8.80
N GLN A 37 -7.63 11.68 9.71
CA GLN A 37 -8.23 11.54 11.03
C GLN A 37 -8.18 12.84 11.84
N VAL A 38 -7.04 13.53 11.86
CA VAL A 38 -6.89 14.83 12.53
C VAL A 38 -7.85 15.86 11.93
N LEU A 39 -7.99 15.90 10.60
CA LEU A 39 -8.91 16.81 9.92
C LEU A 39 -10.38 16.52 10.27
N LEU A 40 -10.78 15.24 10.27
CA LEU A 40 -12.14 14.84 10.63
C LEU A 40 -12.47 15.16 12.09
N ASN A 41 -11.52 14.94 13.00
CA ASN A 41 -11.66 15.30 14.40
C ASN A 41 -11.76 16.83 14.58
N ALA A 42 -10.92 17.59 13.88
CA ALA A 42 -10.96 19.05 13.91
C ALA A 42 -12.28 19.62 13.37
N ALA A 43 -12.91 18.95 12.40
CA ALA A 43 -14.21 19.32 11.85
C ALA A 43 -15.41 18.83 12.69
N GLY A 44 -15.19 18.05 13.76
CA GLY A 44 -16.26 17.46 14.56
C GLY A 44 -17.02 16.32 13.87
N LEU A 45 -16.45 15.72 12.83
CA LEU A 45 -17.07 14.71 11.94
C LEU A 45 -16.67 13.26 12.27
N GLY A 46 -15.98 13.04 13.39
CA GLY A 46 -15.12 11.88 13.65
C GLY A 46 -15.75 10.49 13.41
N LEU A 47 -16.99 10.25 13.84
CA LEU A 47 -17.62 8.93 13.75
C LEU A 47 -18.33 8.68 12.41
N SER A 48 -19.00 9.68 11.84
CA SER A 48 -19.77 9.49 10.61
C SER A 48 -18.89 9.34 9.37
N PHE A 49 -17.65 9.83 9.44
CA PHE A 49 -16.73 9.91 8.30
C PHE A 49 -15.47 9.04 8.49
N GLU A 50 -15.47 8.13 9.47
CA GLU A 50 -14.34 7.24 9.77
C GLU A 50 -13.95 6.34 8.58
N LEU A 51 -14.91 6.08 7.66
CA LEU A 51 -14.68 5.44 6.36
C LEU A 51 -13.62 6.16 5.52
N PHE A 52 -13.50 7.49 5.61
CA PHE A 52 -12.49 8.24 4.86
C PHE A 52 -11.08 7.94 5.36
N ALA A 53 -10.89 7.85 6.68
CA ALA A 53 -9.60 7.52 7.29
C ALA A 53 -9.25 6.03 7.12
N THR A 54 -10.24 5.14 7.17
CA THR A 54 -10.03 3.68 7.14
C THR A 54 -10.00 3.07 5.74
N MET A 55 -10.55 3.76 4.73
CA MET A 55 -10.65 3.26 3.35
C MET A 55 -10.09 4.23 2.32
N ILE A 56 -10.58 5.48 2.28
CA ILE A 56 -10.22 6.41 1.20
C ILE A 56 -8.75 6.86 1.29
N ALA A 57 -8.28 7.23 2.47
CA ALA A 57 -6.89 7.66 2.68
C ALA A 57 -5.88 6.53 2.38
N PRO A 58 -6.09 5.29 2.86
CA PRO A 58 -5.23 4.17 2.51
C PRO A 58 -5.28 3.77 1.04
N LEU A 59 -6.46 3.83 0.40
CA LEU A 59 -6.56 3.61 -1.05
C LEU A 59 -5.67 4.61 -1.80
N ALA A 60 -5.78 5.90 -1.47
CA ALA A 60 -4.93 6.94 -2.07
C ALA A 60 -3.44 6.67 -1.82
N ALA A 61 -3.06 6.28 -0.60
CA ALA A 61 -1.68 5.92 -0.27
C ALA A 61 -1.15 4.74 -1.11
N GLY A 62 -1.98 3.73 -1.33
CA GLY A 62 -1.67 2.58 -2.18
C GLY A 62 -1.45 2.97 -3.65
N VAL A 63 -2.31 3.83 -4.20
CA VAL A 63 -2.16 4.37 -5.56
C VAL A 63 -0.85 5.16 -5.68
N ILE A 64 -0.60 6.11 -4.76
CA ILE A 64 0.61 6.93 -4.74
C ILE A 64 1.86 6.05 -4.67
N THR A 65 1.83 5.03 -3.82
CA THR A 65 2.94 4.05 -3.70
C THR A 65 3.21 3.33 -5.01
N ALA A 66 2.17 2.82 -5.66
CA ALA A 66 2.34 2.09 -6.91
C ALA A 66 2.90 2.98 -8.03
N LEU A 67 2.46 4.23 -8.10
CA LEU A 67 2.98 5.23 -9.05
C LEU A 67 4.44 5.62 -8.74
N TYR A 68 4.80 5.73 -7.46
CA TYR A 68 6.16 6.06 -7.04
C TYR A 68 7.17 4.94 -7.37
N VAL A 69 6.84 3.70 -7.03
CA VAL A 69 7.78 2.57 -7.19
C VAL A 69 7.86 2.08 -8.64
N LYS A 70 6.78 2.26 -9.43
CA LYS A 70 6.63 1.87 -10.86
C LYS A 70 6.75 0.37 -11.17
N GLN A 71 7.48 -0.40 -10.38
CA GLN A 71 7.70 -1.84 -10.54
C GLN A 71 7.33 -2.58 -9.25
N ARG A 72 6.51 -3.63 -9.35
CA ARG A 72 5.96 -4.36 -8.18
C ARG A 72 5.28 -3.43 -7.16
N GLY A 73 4.60 -2.39 -7.63
CA GLY A 73 3.98 -1.36 -6.78
C GLY A 73 3.03 -1.95 -5.75
N GLY A 74 2.27 -2.98 -6.11
CA GLY A 74 1.38 -3.70 -5.22
C GLY A 74 2.11 -4.44 -4.12
N MET A 75 3.23 -5.10 -4.40
CA MET A 75 4.00 -5.76 -3.32
C MET A 75 4.58 -4.75 -2.32
N HIS A 76 5.04 -3.59 -2.79
CA HIS A 76 5.55 -2.54 -1.90
C HIS A 76 4.42 -1.91 -1.07
N ALA A 77 3.26 -1.67 -1.68
CA ALA A 77 2.07 -1.17 -1.00
C ALA A 77 1.55 -2.16 0.05
N THR A 78 1.51 -3.46 -0.24
CA THR A 78 1.09 -4.47 0.73
C THR A 78 2.07 -4.57 1.89
N LEU A 79 3.38 -4.66 1.63
CA LEU A 79 4.38 -4.78 2.69
C LEU A 79 4.43 -3.50 3.55
N GLY A 80 4.37 -2.32 2.92
CA GLY A 80 4.32 -1.06 3.65
C GLY A 80 3.01 -0.86 4.39
N GLY A 81 1.89 -1.28 3.81
CA GLY A 81 0.57 -1.31 4.45
C GLY A 81 0.60 -2.15 5.71
N LEU A 82 1.13 -3.37 5.66
CA LEU A 82 1.32 -4.23 6.82
C LEU A 82 2.23 -3.58 7.88
N LEU A 83 3.36 -3.00 7.46
CA LEU A 83 4.29 -2.33 8.36
C LEU A 83 3.65 -1.10 9.04
N SER A 84 2.73 -0.42 8.36
CA SER A 84 2.05 0.76 8.88
C SER A 84 0.94 0.45 9.87
N ILE A 85 0.40 -0.78 9.93
CA ILE A 85 -0.72 -1.18 10.82
C ILE A 85 -0.50 -0.71 12.27
N PRO A 86 0.60 -1.09 12.97
CA PRO A 86 0.78 -0.68 14.35
C PRO A 86 0.84 0.85 14.50
N LEU A 87 1.42 1.55 13.51
CA LEU A 87 1.53 3.01 13.52
C LEU A 87 0.16 3.67 13.36
N VAL A 88 -0.64 3.27 12.36
CA VAL A 88 -1.97 3.86 12.15
C VAL A 88 -2.94 3.48 13.26
N THR A 89 -2.84 2.27 13.81
CA THR A 89 -3.65 1.87 14.97
C THR A 89 -3.38 2.76 16.16
N TYR A 90 -2.11 3.04 16.46
CA TYR A 90 -1.75 3.86 17.62
C TYR A 90 -2.04 5.36 17.40
N PHE A 91 -1.63 5.91 16.25
CA PHE A 91 -1.68 7.36 16.02
C PHE A 91 -3.02 7.87 15.46
N ALA A 92 -3.75 7.07 14.68
CA ALA A 92 -5.01 7.50 14.07
C ALA A 92 -6.23 6.90 14.78
N PHE A 93 -6.24 5.59 15.02
CA PHE A 93 -7.44 4.88 15.46
C PHE A 93 -7.51 4.60 16.96
N GLY A 94 -6.65 5.22 17.78
CA GLY A 94 -6.71 5.13 19.24
C GLY A 94 -6.63 3.70 19.80
N GLY A 95 -5.97 2.77 19.09
CA GLY A 95 -5.83 1.37 19.52
C GLY A 95 -6.81 0.39 18.88
N ILE A 96 -7.73 0.84 18.01
CA ILE A 96 -8.66 -0.06 17.31
C ILE A 96 -7.93 -0.80 16.17
N TRP A 97 -7.55 -2.04 16.44
CA TRP A 97 -6.78 -2.89 15.51
C TRP A 97 -7.53 -3.20 14.21
N GLN A 98 -8.85 -3.34 14.27
CA GLN A 98 -9.68 -3.65 13.10
C GLN A 98 -9.51 -2.60 12.00
N PHE A 99 -9.48 -1.31 12.38
CA PHE A 99 -9.29 -0.19 11.47
C PHE A 99 -7.87 -0.11 10.91
N GLY A 100 -6.86 -0.41 11.73
CA GLY A 100 -5.48 -0.47 11.25
C GLY A 100 -5.27 -1.58 10.21
N VAL A 101 -5.80 -2.77 10.47
CA VAL A 101 -5.74 -3.90 9.53
C VAL A 101 -6.49 -3.56 8.23
N LEU A 102 -7.69 -2.97 8.33
CA LEU A 102 -8.48 -2.57 7.18
C LEU A 102 -7.74 -1.53 6.32
N ALA A 103 -7.14 -0.52 6.95
CA ALA A 103 -6.34 0.49 6.29
C ALA A 103 -5.13 -0.13 5.56
N GLY A 104 -4.39 -1.01 6.22
CA GLY A 104 -3.27 -1.73 5.59
C GLY A 104 -3.72 -2.56 4.39
N ALA A 105 -4.86 -3.24 4.49
CA ALA A 105 -5.43 -4.04 3.40
C ALA A 105 -5.85 -3.17 2.21
N PHE A 106 -6.51 -2.03 2.44
CA PHE A 106 -6.90 -1.11 1.37
C PHE A 106 -5.70 -0.47 0.67
N CYS A 107 -4.63 -0.16 1.41
CA CYS A 107 -3.38 0.30 0.82
C CYS A 107 -2.78 -0.75 -0.14
N GLY A 108 -2.69 -2.01 0.29
CA GLY A 108 -2.22 -3.10 -0.56
C GLY A 108 -3.13 -3.37 -1.76
N LEU A 109 -4.45 -3.34 -1.56
CA LEU A 109 -5.44 -3.54 -2.62
C LEU A 109 -5.38 -2.43 -3.68
N ALA A 110 -5.33 -1.16 -3.28
CA ALA A 110 -5.15 -0.06 -4.23
C ALA A 110 -3.81 -0.16 -4.98
N GLY A 111 -2.73 -0.49 -4.28
CA GLY A 111 -1.41 -0.63 -4.90
C GLY A 111 -1.37 -1.77 -5.93
N THR A 112 -2.00 -2.90 -5.63
CA THR A 112 -2.10 -4.05 -6.56
C THR A 112 -3.00 -3.75 -7.75
N ILE A 113 -4.16 -3.12 -7.55
CA ILE A 113 -5.03 -2.67 -8.65
C ILE A 113 -4.28 -1.67 -9.54
N THR A 114 -3.62 -0.68 -8.95
CA THR A 114 -2.85 0.34 -9.70
C THR A 114 -1.72 -0.29 -10.48
N GLU A 115 -1.02 -1.28 -9.91
CA GLU A 115 0.00 -2.03 -10.64
C GLU A 115 -0.59 -2.75 -11.86
N ILE A 116 -1.72 -3.44 -11.71
CA ILE A 116 -2.39 -4.14 -12.82
C ILE A 116 -2.81 -3.15 -13.92
N LEU A 117 -3.43 -2.03 -13.54
CA LEU A 117 -3.90 -1.00 -14.47
C LEU A 117 -2.75 -0.26 -15.17
N THR A 118 -1.63 -0.05 -14.48
CA THR A 118 -0.47 0.63 -15.09
C THR A 118 0.27 -0.32 -16.02
N ARG A 119 0.33 -1.61 -15.67
CA ARG A 119 0.96 -2.64 -16.50
C ARG A 119 0.16 -2.95 -17.76
N SER A 120 -1.16 -2.87 -17.73
CA SER A 120 -2.00 -3.07 -18.92
C SER A 120 -1.89 -1.92 -19.95
N ARG A 121 -1.31 -0.79 -19.56
CA ARG A 121 -1.07 0.38 -20.44
C ARG A 121 0.34 0.44 -21.04
N GLN A 122 1.24 -0.44 -20.62
CA GLN A 122 2.62 -0.55 -21.13
C GLN A 122 2.74 -1.73 -22.09
#